data_AF-A0A392U8W3-F1
#
_entry.id   AF-A0A392U8W3-F1
#
_cell.length_a   1.000
_cell.length_b   1.000
_cell.length_c   1.000
_cell.angle_alpha   90.00
_cell.angle_beta   90.00
_cell.angle_gamma   90.00
#
_symmetry.space_group_name_H-M   'P 1'
#
loop_
_entity.id
_entity.type
_entity.pdbx_description
1 polymer ?
#
loop_
_entity_poly.entity_id
_entity_poly.type
_entity_poly.pdbx_seq_one_letter_code
_entity_poly.pdbx_strand_id
1 'polypeptide(L)' 'MADIKGISATVCMHRILLGENAKNSVESQRRFNPIMKEVVKKEIIKWLDAGIIYPISDSVCVSPV' A
#
# COMPACT_ATOMS: atom_id res chain seq x y z
N MET A 1 -1.92 18.26 1.20
CA MET A 1 -1.80 17.05 0.37
C MET A 1 -3.20 16.66 -0.04
N ALA A 2 -3.44 16.43 -1.33
CA ALA A 2 -4.78 16.03 -1.77
C ALA A 2 -5.07 14.62 -1.26
N ASP A 3 -6.24 14.44 -0.66
CA ASP A 3 -6.73 13.14 -0.22
C ASP A 3 -6.88 12.23 -1.45
N ILE A 4 -6.26 11.05 -1.41
CA ILE A 4 -6.31 10.10 -2.50
C ILE A 4 -7.57 9.27 -2.31
N LYS A 5 -8.58 9.48 -3.15
CA LYS A 5 -9.87 8.79 -3.06
C LYS A 5 -9.74 7.34 -3.55
N GLY A 6 -9.33 6.44 -2.66
CA GLY A 6 -9.34 4.99 -2.90
C GLY A 6 -10.64 4.31 -2.47
N ILE A 7 -10.67 2.97 -2.56
CA ILE A 7 -11.76 2.17 -1.99
C ILE A 7 -11.74 2.27 -0.47
N SER A 8 -12.91 2.25 0.18
CA SER A 8 -12.98 2.17 1.64
C SER A 8 -12.40 0.85 2.14
N ALA A 9 -11.47 0.92 3.11
CA ALA A 9 -10.92 -0.25 3.79
C ALA A 9 -12.00 -1.19 4.35
N THR A 10 -13.19 -0.67 4.66
CA THR A 10 -14.34 -1.44 5.15
C THR A 10 -14.87 -2.47 4.16
N VAL A 11 -14.53 -2.36 2.87
CA VAL A 11 -14.94 -3.31 1.82
C VAL A 11 -14.03 -4.55 1.82
N CYS A 12 -12.83 -4.48 2.43
CA CYS A 12 -11.91 -5.61 2.50
C CYS A 12 -12.42 -6.66 3.51
N MET A 13 -13.14 -7.67 3.02
CA MET A 13 -13.70 -8.75 3.85
C MET A 13 -12.82 -9.99 3.92
N HIS A 14 -11.83 -10.11 3.03
CA HIS A 14 -10.98 -11.30 2.98
C HIS A 14 -9.96 -11.28 4.12
N ARG A 15 -9.95 -12.34 4.94
CA ARG A 15 -9.00 -12.51 6.04
C ARG A 15 -7.95 -13.53 5.63
N ILE A 16 -6.69 -13.11 5.64
CA ILE A 16 -5.54 -13.98 5.45
C ILE A 16 -5.05 -14.39 6.84
N LEU A 17 -5.06 -15.68 7.14
CA LEU A 17 -4.52 -16.21 8.38
C LEU A 17 -3.00 -16.31 8.29
N LEU A 18 -2.30 -15.83 9.31
CA LEU A 18 -0.85 -15.99 9.45
C LEU A 18 -0.55 -17.17 10.40
N GLY A 19 0.62 -17.81 10.24
CA GLY A 19 1.05 -18.88 11.14
C GLY A 19 1.26 -18.37 12.58
N GLU A 20 1.17 -19.27 13.57
CA GLU A 20 1.15 -18.96 15.02
C GLU A 20 2.32 -18.09 15.51
N ASN A 21 3.47 -18.10 14.81
CA ASN A 21 4.66 -17.33 15.18
C ASN A 21 5.03 -16.22 14.17
N ALA A 22 4.15 -15.92 13.22
CA ALA A 22 4.38 -14.86 12.25
C ALA A 22 4.35 -13.49 12.95
N LYS A 23 5.39 -12.68 12.69
CA LYS A 23 5.50 -11.32 13.21
C LYS A 23 5.35 -10.33 12.07
N ASN A 24 4.75 -9.18 12.39
CA ASN A 24 4.73 -8.02 11.50
C ASN A 24 6.17 -7.53 11.30
N SER A 25 6.50 -7.15 10.06
CA SER A 25 7.81 -6.59 9.71
C SER A 25 7.66 -5.14 9.28
N VAL A 26 8.58 -4.29 9.74
CA VAL A 26 8.68 -2.89 9.31
C VAL A 26 10.04 -2.73 8.65
N GLU A 27 10.02 -2.68 7.32
CA GLU A 27 11.22 -2.53 6.51
C GLU A 27 11.33 -1.11 5.95
N SER A 28 12.55 -0.59 5.90
CA SER A 28 12.84 0.74 5.35
C SER A 28 12.54 0.78 3.85
N GLN A 29 11.76 1.78 3.43
CA GLN A 29 11.46 1.98 2.03
C GLN A 29 12.71 2.30 1.21
N ARG A 30 12.83 1.72 0.01
CA ARG A 30 13.93 1.99 -0.90
C ARG A 30 13.84 3.42 -1.42
N ARG A 31 14.99 4.08 -1.54
CA ARG A 31 15.07 5.44 -2.09
C ARG A 31 15.08 5.35 -3.62
N PHE A 32 13.96 5.70 -4.24
CA PHE A 32 13.90 5.88 -5.69
C PHE A 32 14.54 7.19 -6.15
N ASN A 33 15.14 7.15 -7.34
CA ASN A 33 15.49 8.35 -8.08
C ASN A 33 14.21 9.11 -8.51
N PRO A 34 14.29 10.42 -8.82
CA PRO A 34 13.11 11.22 -9.15
C PRO A 34 12.27 10.67 -10.31
N ILE A 35 12.90 10.16 -11.37
CA ILE A 35 12.21 9.60 -12.55
C ILE A 35 11.38 8.38 -12.15
N MET A 36 11.98 7.46 -11.39
CA MET A 36 11.29 6.27 -10.90
C MET A 36 10.15 6.63 -9.95
N LYS A 37 10.28 7.66 -9.13
CA LYS A 37 9.17 8.14 -8.28
C LYS A 37 7.96 8.57 -9.11
N GLU A 38 8.17 9.26 -10.23
CA GLU A 38 7.08 9.68 -11.10
C GLU A 38 6.39 8.50 -11.78
N VAL A 39 7.17 7.53 -12.25
CA VAL A 39 6.64 6.29 -12.87
C VAL A 39 5.81 5.51 -11.85
N VAL A 40 6.37 5.23 -10.67
CA VAL A 40 5.69 4.49 -9.60
C VAL A 40 4.41 5.21 -9.16
N LYS A 41 4.45 6.54 -9.03
CA LYS A 41 3.25 7.34 -8.68
C LYS A 41 2.14 7.20 -9.72
N LYS A 42 2.47 7.21 -11.02
CA LYS A 42 1.48 7.02 -12.10
C LYS A 42 0.83 5.64 -12.04
N GLU A 43 1.60 4.59 -11.78
CA GLU A 43 1.05 3.23 -11.65
C GLU A 43 0.18 3.08 -10.39
N ILE A 44 0.59 3.64 -9.26
CA ILE A 44 -0.21 3.66 -8.03
C ILE A 44 -1.58 4.33 -8.28
N ILE A 45 -1.61 5.48 -8.96
CA ILE A 45 -2.87 6.16 -9.29
C ILE A 45 -3.76 5.28 -10.16
N LYS A 46 -3.21 4.63 -11.20
CA LYS A 46 -4.00 3.71 -12.04
C LYS A 46 -4.63 2.58 -11.24
N TRP A 47 -3.91 2.00 -10.28
CA TRP A 47 -4.44 0.93 -9.43
C TRP A 47 -5.46 1.42 -8.40
N LEU A 48 -5.32 2.65 -7.91
CA LEU A 48 -6.33 3.29 -7.06
C LEU A 48 -7.62 3.55 -7.84
N ASP A 49 -7.52 4.11 -9.04
CA ASP A 49 -8.68 4.39 -9.89
C ASP A 49 -9.40 3.10 -10.32
N ALA A 50 -8.63 2.03 -10.57
CA ALA A 50 -9.16 0.69 -10.85
C ALA A 50 -9.74 -0.01 -9.62
N GLY A 51 -9.55 0.55 -8.42
CA GLY A 51 -10.04 -0.05 -7.18
C GLY A 51 -9.30 -1.32 -6.74
N ILE A 52 -8.06 -1.50 -7.19
CA ILE A 52 -7.23 -2.66 -6.84
C ILE A 52 -6.57 -2.45 -5.48
N ILE A 53 -6.18 -1.20 -5.17
CA ILE A 53 -5.53 -0.82 -3.91
C ILE A 53 -6.29 0.32 -3.22
N TYR A 54 -6.02 0.51 -1.93
CA TYR A 54 -6.59 1.60 -1.12
C TYR A 54 -5.54 2.15 -0.14
N PRO A 55 -5.66 3.42 0.28
CA PRO A 55 -4.77 3.98 1.29
C PRO A 55 -5.06 3.37 2.68
N ILE A 56 -4.00 3.06 3.42
CA ILE A 56 -4.04 2.55 4.80
C ILE A 56 -3.09 3.41 5.63
N SER A 57 -3.55 3.93 6.76
CA SER A 57 -2.74 4.78 7.65
C SER A 57 -2.24 4.05 8.90
N ASP A 58 -2.91 2.97 9.30
CA ASP A 58 -2.72 2.25 10.56
C ASP A 58 -2.06 0.86 10.37
N SER A 59 -1.43 0.60 9.22
CA SER A 59 -0.75 -0.67 8.97
C SER A 59 0.50 -0.83 9.83
N VAL A 60 0.57 -1.94 10.58
CA VAL A 60 1.73 -2.30 11.41
C VAL A 60 2.88 -2.90 10.58
N CYS A 61 2.61 -3.29 9.33
CA CYS A 61 3.58 -3.88 8.41
C CYS A 61 4.00 -2.87 7.33
N VAL A 62 5.29 -2.84 6.98
CA VAL A 62 5.83 -2.08 5.85
C VAL A 62 6.82 -2.96 5.10
N SER A 63 6.65 -3.09 3.78
CA SER A 63 7.62 -3.72 2.89
C SER A 63 8.16 -2.69 1.88
N PRO A 64 9.42 -2.82 1.44
CA PRO A 64 9.97 -1.95 0.41
C PRO A 64 9.28 -2.23 -0.93
N VAL A 65 9.15 -1.18 -1.73
CA VAL A 65 8.76 -1.20 -3.14
C VAL A 65 10.02 -1.40 -3.99
#